data_AF-A0A4Q6BU95-F1
#
_entry.id   AF-A0A4Q6BU95-F1
#
_cell.length_a   1.000
_cell.length_b   1.000
_cell.length_c   1.000
_cell.angle_alpha   90.00
_cell.angle_beta   90.00
_cell.angle_gamma   90.00
#
_symmetry.space_group_name_H-M   'P 1'
#
loop_
_entity.id
_entity.type
_entity.pdbx_description
1 polymer ?
#
loop_
_entity_poly.entity_id
_entity_poly.type
_entity_poly.pdbx_seq_one_letter_code
_entity_poly.pdbx_strand_id
1 'polypeptide(L)'
;MHDPAAIFRFEEHDIYLPMVVLEELDANKKGLSESSRNTRQVSRFLDQLMSNATKTEIDQGLVIPSGTSGGTGKGPSSGRLYFQTRILNGALPEGLPGHKVDNSILAQTLALQNELPDVRVTLV
;
A
#
# COMPACT_ATOMS: atom_id res chain seq x y z
N MET A 1 9.57 2.70 -6.74
CA MET A 1 9.58 2.19 -8.13
C MET A 1 10.86 1.44 -8.51
N HIS A 2 11.81 1.25 -7.60
CA HIS A 2 13.08 0.57 -7.91
C HIS A 2 12.99 -0.96 -7.78
N ASP A 3 12.06 -1.46 -6.97
CA ASP A 3 11.82 -2.89 -6.79
C ASP A 3 10.32 -3.16 -6.80
N PRO A 4 9.78 -3.83 -7.83
CA PRO A 4 8.36 -4.12 -7.93
C PRO A 4 7.88 -5.21 -6.94
N ALA A 5 8.79 -6.01 -6.38
CA ALA A 5 8.46 -7.09 -5.46
C ALA A 5 8.53 -6.67 -3.98
N ALA A 6 8.88 -5.41 -3.69
CA ALA A 6 9.03 -4.91 -2.32
C ALA A 6 7.79 -5.13 -1.44
N ILE A 7 6.58 -5.04 -2.03
CA ILE A 7 5.31 -5.26 -1.32
C ILE A 7 5.22 -6.65 -0.66
N PHE A 8 5.86 -7.67 -1.24
CA PHE A 8 5.85 -9.03 -0.71
C PHE A 8 6.88 -9.26 0.40
N ARG A 9 7.77 -8.30 0.65
CA ARG A 9 8.79 -8.40 1.71
C ARG A 9 8.27 -7.96 3.08
N PHE A 10 7.10 -7.34 3.12
CA PHE A 10 6.43 -6.92 4.35
C PHE A 10 5.35 -7.93 4.78
N GLU A 11 5.54 -9.22 4.47
CA GLU A 11 4.60 -10.31 4.79
C GLU A 11 4.29 -10.47 6.30
N GLU A 12 5.09 -9.86 7.17
CA GLU A 12 4.88 -9.83 8.62
C GLU A 12 4.08 -8.61 9.10
N HIS A 13 3.81 -7.63 8.22
CA HIS A 13 3.16 -6.37 8.55
C HIS A 13 1.88 -6.15 7.73
N ASP A 14 0.91 -5.47 8.34
CA ASP A 14 -0.22 -4.92 7.60
C ASP A 14 0.21 -3.67 6.83
N ILE A 15 -0.01 -3.67 5.52
CA ILE A 15 0.33 -2.57 4.61
C ILE A 15 -0.94 -1.81 4.29
N TYR A 16 -0.97 -0.51 4.55
CA TYR A 16 -2.04 0.37 4.10
C TYR A 16 -1.60 1.16 2.87
N LEU A 17 -2.36 1.08 1.78
CA LEU A 17 -2.06 1.76 0.52
C LEU A 17 -3.05 2.90 0.25
N PRO A 18 -2.61 4.17 0.41
CA PRO A 18 -3.40 5.34 0.02
C PRO A 18 -3.76 5.34 -1.47
N MET A 19 -4.93 5.87 -1.83
CA MET A 19 -5.36 6.02 -3.23
C MET A 19 -4.36 6.84 -4.04
N VAL A 20 -3.76 7.89 -3.43
CA VAL A 20 -2.79 8.74 -4.10
C VAL A 20 -1.54 7.98 -4.56
N VAL A 21 -1.15 6.92 -3.85
CA VAL A 21 -0.02 6.06 -4.28
C VAL A 21 -0.39 5.26 -5.52
N LEU A 22 -1.64 4.80 -5.63
CA LEU A 22 -2.13 4.12 -6.84
C LEU A 22 -2.19 5.08 -8.04
N GLU A 23 -2.61 6.32 -7.81
CA GLU A 23 -2.64 7.38 -8.84
C GLU A 23 -1.22 7.69 -9.35
N GLU A 24 -0.25 7.83 -8.44
CA GLU A 24 1.15 8.03 -8.80
C GLU A 24 1.73 6.82 -9.55
N LEU A 25 1.41 5.59 -9.13
CA LEU A 25 1.75 4.41 -9.90
C LEU A 25 1.13 4.49 -11.30
N ASP A 26 -0.14 4.85 -11.46
CA ASP A 26 -0.76 4.94 -12.78
C ASP A 26 -0.11 5.99 -13.69
N ALA A 27 0.16 7.19 -13.15
CA ALA A 27 0.83 8.27 -13.88
C ALA A 27 2.22 7.86 -14.38
N ASN A 28 2.96 7.10 -13.56
CA ASN A 28 4.33 6.67 -13.85
C ASN A 28 4.43 5.43 -14.77
N LYS A 29 3.31 4.84 -15.21
CA LYS A 29 3.32 3.73 -16.19
C LYS A 29 3.76 4.15 -17.59
N LYS A 30 3.82 5.45 -17.90
CA LYS A 30 4.14 5.97 -19.24
C LYS A 30 5.65 5.95 -19.50
N GLY A 31 6.03 5.58 -20.72
CA GLY A 31 7.43 5.58 -21.17
C GLY A 31 8.15 4.23 -21.10
N LEU A 32 9.41 4.23 -21.54
CA LEU A 32 10.25 3.04 -21.71
C LEU A 32 11.26 2.83 -20.58
N SER A 33 11.30 3.74 -19.60
CA SER A 33 12.25 3.70 -18.50
C SER A 33 12.09 2.45 -17.64
N GLU A 34 13.15 2.08 -16.93
CA GLU A 34 13.11 1.00 -15.94
C GLU A 34 12.07 1.27 -14.84
N SER A 35 12.00 2.52 -14.35
CA SER A 35 10.97 2.94 -13.39
C SER A 35 9.56 2.68 -13.93
N SER A 36 9.28 3.07 -15.19
CA SER A 36 7.99 2.82 -15.83
C SER A 36 7.68 1.33 -15.99
N ARG A 37 8.70 0.49 -16.25
CA ARG A 37 8.56 -0.97 -16.30
C ARG A 37 8.20 -1.54 -14.93
N ASN A 38 8.93 -1.15 -13.89
CA ASN A 38 8.70 -1.58 -12.52
C ASN A 38 7.30 -1.18 -12.05
N THR A 39 6.88 0.05 -12.33
CA THR A 39 5.55 0.54 -11.99
C THR A 39 4.44 -0.27 -12.66
N ARG A 40 4.59 -0.62 -13.94
CA ARG A 40 3.66 -1.54 -14.62
C ARG A 40 3.63 -2.92 -13.97
N GLN A 41 4.76 -3.42 -13.49
CA GLN A 41 4.84 -4.69 -12.78
C GLN A 41 4.14 -4.63 -11.41
N VAL A 42 4.36 -3.57 -10.63
CA VAL A 42 3.65 -3.34 -9.36
C VAL A 42 2.14 -3.32 -9.60
N SER A 43 1.66 -2.58 -10.60
CA SER A 43 0.21 -2.53 -10.86
C SER A 43 -0.35 -3.89 -11.27
N ARG A 44 0.37 -4.67 -12.08
CA ARG A 44 -0.07 -6.05 -12.39
C ARG A 44 -0.18 -6.92 -11.14
N PHE A 45 0.74 -6.79 -10.19
CA PHE A 45 0.66 -7.52 -8.93
C PHE A 45 -0.57 -7.10 -8.11
N LEU A 46 -0.83 -5.80 -7.99
CA LEU A 46 -2.02 -5.29 -7.31
C LEU A 46 -3.30 -5.76 -8.00
N ASP A 47 -3.35 -5.69 -9.33
CA ASP A 47 -4.49 -6.14 -10.13
C ASP A 47 -4.74 -7.65 -9.94
N GLN A 48 -3.69 -8.47 -9.89
CA GLN A 48 -3.80 -9.92 -9.64
C GLN A 48 -4.30 -10.25 -8.24
N LEU A 49 -3.90 -9.46 -7.22
CA LEU A 49 -4.40 -9.63 -5.87
C LEU A 49 -5.90 -9.31 -5.81
N MET A 50 -6.32 -8.22 -6.47
CA MET A 50 -7.71 -7.78 -6.47
C MET A 50 -8.61 -8.61 -7.38
N SER A 51 -8.11 -9.18 -8.47
CA SER A 51 -8.95 -9.84 -9.51
C SER A 51 -9.72 -11.05 -9.00
N ASN A 52 -9.22 -11.71 -7.95
CA ASN A 52 -9.85 -12.88 -7.34
C ASN A 52 -10.57 -12.55 -6.02
N ALA A 53 -10.63 -11.27 -5.64
CA ALA A 53 -11.20 -10.82 -4.40
C ALA A 53 -12.53 -10.09 -4.62
N THR A 54 -13.49 -10.37 -3.76
CA THR A 54 -14.73 -9.61 -3.62
C THR A 54 -14.47 -8.26 -2.97
N LYS A 55 -15.40 -7.31 -3.13
CA LYS A 55 -15.31 -6.01 -2.46
C LYS A 55 -15.15 -6.14 -0.94
N THR A 56 -15.89 -7.06 -0.32
CA THR A 56 -15.80 -7.32 1.12
C THR A 56 -14.40 -7.80 1.54
N GLU A 57 -13.76 -8.64 0.72
CA GLU A 57 -12.39 -9.10 0.98
C GLU A 57 -11.37 -7.97 0.82
N ILE A 58 -11.56 -7.08 -0.18
CA ILE A 58 -10.73 -5.89 -0.37
C ILE A 58 -10.86 -4.94 0.83
N ASP A 59 -12.09 -4.70 1.31
CA ASP A 59 -12.35 -3.85 2.48
C ASP A 59 -11.74 -4.44 3.77
N GLN A 60 -11.62 -5.77 3.87
CA GLN A 60 -10.97 -6.46 4.99
C GLN A 60 -9.46 -6.61 4.83
N GLY A 61 -8.89 -6.15 3.71
CA GLY A 61 -7.50 -6.32 3.34
C GLY A 61 -7.20 -7.71 2.77
N LEU A 62 -6.35 -7.75 1.75
CA LEU A 62 -5.95 -8.97 1.05
C LEU A 62 -4.70 -9.58 1.66
N VAL A 63 -4.63 -10.90 1.80
CA VAL A 63 -3.41 -11.56 2.31
C VAL A 63 -2.26 -11.28 1.36
N ILE A 64 -1.12 -10.82 1.90
CA ILE A 64 0.10 -10.64 1.11
C ILE A 64 0.64 -12.04 0.81
N PRO A 65 0.78 -12.44 -0.47
CA PRO A 65 1.39 -13.72 -0.79
C PRO A 65 2.82 -13.74 -0.25
N SER A 66 3.13 -14.69 0.62
CA SER A 66 4.52 -14.99 0.94
C SER A 66 5.22 -15.37 -0.36
N GLY A 67 6.23 -14.59 -0.72
CA GLY A 67 7.03 -14.89 -1.91
C GLY A 67 7.51 -16.34 -1.82
N THR A 68 7.37 -17.09 -2.92
CA THR A 68 7.90 -18.45 -3.08
C THR A 68 9.43 -18.45 -2.88
N SER A 69 9.87 -18.42 -1.63
CA SER A 69 11.24 -18.76 -1.25
C SER A 69 11.21 -20.25 -0.95
N GLY A 70 11.82 -21.05 -1.83
CA GLY A 70 12.01 -22.48 -1.67
C GLY A 70 12.97 -22.80 -0.51
N GLY A 71 12.55 -22.49 0.71
CA GLY A 71 13.30 -22.72 1.93
C GLY A 71 12.33 -23.07 3.04
N THR A 72 12.43 -24.31 3.51
CA THR A 72 11.77 -24.85 4.68
C THR A 72 11.83 -23.88 5.87
N GLY A 73 10.70 -23.31 6.29
CA GLY A 73 10.56 -22.79 7.66
C GLY A 73 10.01 -21.37 7.90
N LYS A 74 9.61 -20.60 6.88
CA LYS A 74 8.86 -19.35 7.16
C LYS A 74 7.38 -19.68 7.39
N GLY A 75 6.85 -19.27 8.55
CA GLY A 75 5.46 -19.45 8.94
C GLY A 75 4.46 -18.78 7.97
N PRO A 76 3.15 -18.95 8.19
CA PRO A 76 2.14 -18.34 7.32
C PRO A 76 2.32 -16.81 7.29
N SER A 77 2.24 -16.21 6.09
CA SER A 77 2.12 -14.76 5.92
C SER A 77 1.02 -14.24 6.84
N SER A 78 1.37 -13.32 7.75
CA SER A 78 0.39 -12.73 8.67
C SER A 78 -0.10 -11.37 8.20
N GLY A 79 0.65 -10.70 7.32
CA GLY A 79 0.38 -9.35 6.85
C GLY A 79 -0.70 -9.29 5.79
N ARG A 80 -1.53 -8.26 5.87
CA ARG A 80 -2.58 -7.96 4.89
C ARG A 80 -2.34 -6.61 4.21
N LEU A 81 -2.68 -6.55 2.93
CA LEU A 81 -2.67 -5.34 2.12
C LEU A 81 -4.07 -4.71 2.15
N TYR A 82 -4.17 -3.57 2.82
CA TYR A 82 -5.35 -2.72 2.89
C TYR A 82 -5.27 -1.62 1.83
N PHE A 83 -6.39 -1.35 1.19
CA PHE A 83 -6.54 -0.21 0.28
C PHE A 83 -7.37 0.87 0.95
N GLN A 84 -7.12 2.13 0.59
CA GLN A 84 -7.99 3.22 0.99
C GLN A 84 -9.35 3.10 0.28
N THR A 85 -10.35 2.55 0.98
CA THR A 85 -11.73 2.41 0.46
C THR A 85 -12.71 3.46 1.02
N ARG A 86 -12.24 4.29 1.97
CA ARG A 86 -13.01 5.38 2.57
C ARG A 86 -12.17 6.65 2.70
N ILE A 87 -12.86 7.78 2.82
CA ILE A 87 -12.22 9.06 3.11
C ILE A 87 -11.85 9.08 4.59
N LEU A 88 -10.57 9.22 4.88
CA LEU A 88 -10.05 9.43 6.23
C LEU A 88 -9.77 10.91 6.42
N ASN A 89 -10.46 11.54 7.37
CA ASN A 89 -10.28 12.95 7.67
C ASN A 89 -9.23 13.13 8.77
N GLY A 90 -7.96 13.23 8.37
CA GLY A 90 -6.89 13.64 9.27
C GLY A 90 -6.83 15.16 9.38
N ALA A 91 -6.93 15.71 10.60
CA ALA A 91 -6.71 17.13 10.82
C ALA A 91 -5.19 17.41 10.80
N LEU A 92 -4.69 17.92 9.68
CA LEU A 92 -3.34 18.51 9.64
C LEU A 92 -3.39 20.00 10.00
N PRO A 93 -2.32 20.55 10.61
CA PRO A 93 -2.23 21.98 10.88
C PRO A 93 -2.39 22.82 9.60
N GLU A 94 -3.17 23.89 9.67
CA GLU A 94 -3.25 24.87 8.57
C GLU A 94 -1.87 25.52 8.38
N GLY A 95 -1.30 25.38 7.18
CA GLY A 95 -0.01 25.99 6.83
C GLY A 95 1.18 25.03 6.76
N LEU A 96 0.96 23.71 6.76
CA LEU A 96 2.04 22.73 6.59
C LEU A 96 2.75 22.92 5.22
N PRO A 97 4.05 23.28 5.18
CA PRO A 97 4.78 23.44 3.94
C PRO A 97 5.02 22.07 3.28
N GLY A 98 4.80 21.95 1.98
CA GLY A 98 4.98 20.70 1.24
C GLY A 98 4.06 20.57 0.03
N HIS A 99 4.19 19.47 -0.71
CA HIS A 99 3.26 19.13 -1.79
C HIS A 99 1.94 18.59 -1.21
N LYS A 100 0.82 18.85 -1.91
CA LYS A 100 -0.51 18.40 -1.49
C LYS A 100 -0.60 16.88 -1.30
N VAL A 101 0.20 16.11 -2.05
CA VAL A 101 0.25 14.64 -1.98
C VAL A 101 0.92 14.17 -0.69
N ASP A 102 2.07 14.73 -0.33
CA ASP A 102 2.77 14.35 0.91
C ASP A 102 1.90 14.66 2.14
N ASN A 103 1.26 15.83 2.13
CA ASN A 103 0.31 16.20 3.18
C ASN A 103 -0.89 15.25 3.23
N SER A 104 -1.40 14.75 2.10
CA SER A 104 -2.51 13.81 2.13
C SER A 104 -2.11 12.47 2.74
N ILE A 105 -0.90 11.98 2.48
CA ILE A 105 -0.36 10.76 3.09
C ILE A 105 -0.20 10.95 4.60
N LEU A 106 0.40 12.06 5.04
CA LEU A 106 0.55 12.39 6.46
C LEU A 106 -0.81 12.47 7.19
N ALA A 107 -1.81 13.11 6.58
CA ALA A 107 -3.15 13.19 7.13
C ALA A 107 -3.77 11.81 7.31
N GLN A 108 -3.59 10.91 6.34
CA GLN A 108 -4.09 9.54 6.41
C GLN A 108 -3.38 8.73 7.50
N THR A 109 -2.06 8.85 7.62
CA THR A 109 -1.29 8.20 8.69
C THR A 109 -1.80 8.62 10.07
N LEU A 110 -2.01 9.92 10.29
CA LEU A 110 -2.55 10.44 11.55
C LEU A 110 -3.98 9.97 11.81
N ALA A 111 -4.83 9.95 10.78
CA ALA A 111 -6.20 9.45 10.89
C ALA A 111 -6.23 7.96 11.28
N LEU A 112 -5.40 7.13 10.65
CA LEU A 112 -5.27 5.71 10.99
C LEU A 112 -4.80 5.51 12.43
N GLN A 113 -3.84 6.31 12.90
CA GLN A 113 -3.36 6.23 14.27
C GLN A 113 -4.46 6.55 15.30
N ASN A 114 -5.36 7.49 14.97
CA ASN A 114 -6.49 7.83 15.85
C ASN A 114 -7.61 6.78 15.82
N GLU A 115 -7.88 6.16 14.67
CA GLU A 115 -8.91 5.13 14.54
C GLU A 115 -8.48 3.76 15.09
N LEU A 116 -7.18 3.47 15.09
CA LEU A 116 -6.60 2.20 15.52
C LEU A 116 -5.62 2.42 16.71
N PRO A 117 -6.13 2.77 17.91
CA PRO A 117 -5.27 3.13 19.04
C PRO A 117 -4.38 1.97 19.54
N ASP A 118 -4.80 0.73 19.29
CA ASP A 118 -4.07 -0.48 19.68
C ASP A 118 -3.05 -0.95 18.63
N VAL A 119 -2.96 -0.25 17.48
CA VAL A 119 -2.06 -0.61 16.38
C VAL A 119 -1.01 0.46 16.19
N ARG A 120 0.26 0.05 16.06
CA ARG A 120 1.34 0.98 15.72
C ARG A 120 1.35 1.26 14.23
N VAL A 121 0.89 2.44 13.84
CA VAL A 121 0.98 2.93 12.46
C VAL A 121 2.36 3.55 12.21
N THR A 122 3.04 3.10 11.15
CA THR A 122 4.36 3.63 10.72
C THR A 122 4.30 4.01 9.24
N LEU A 123 4.75 5.22 8.90
CA LEU A 123 4.93 5.65 7.51
C LEU A 123 6.38 5.37 7.08
N VAL A 124 6.57 4.74 5.92
CA VAL A 124 7.86 4.29 5.36
C VAL A 124 8.10 4.92 4.00
#